data_AF-A0A349B5X4-F1
#
_entry.id   AF-A0A349B5X4-F1
#
_cell.length_a   1.000
_cell.length_b   1.000
_cell.length_c   1.000
_cell.angle_alpha   90.00
_cell.angle_beta   90.00
_cell.angle_gamma   90.00
#
_symmetry.space_group_name_H-M   'P 1'
#
loop_
_entity.id
_entity.type
_entity.pdbx_description
1 polymer ?
#
loop_
_entity_poly.entity_id
_entity_poly.type
_entity_poly.pdbx_seq_one_letter_code
_entity_poly.pdbx_strand_id
1 'polypeptide(L)'
;MAATRPTPKSTSDATVRPAATRAEKKRTGDKSVATVVSELWTLTIDYAKQEIKDPLTGLVSYVVWGIATMVLVGIGSILLAIGALRALQTQTGSTFTGSLSWAPYGIVLFGAVVVLGSVGALIMRGKK
;
A
#
# COMPACT_ATOMS: atom_id res chain seq x y z
N MET A 1 -72.11 -7.43 -34.88
CA MET A 1 -71.45 -6.32 -34.16
C MET A 1 -70.29 -5.82 -35.03
N ALA A 2 -70.52 -4.99 -36.06
CA ALA A 2 -70.53 -3.51 -36.02
C ALA A 2 -69.20 -2.94 -35.44
N ALA A 3 -68.18 -2.72 -36.28
CA ALA A 3 -67.75 -1.43 -36.87
C ALA A 3 -67.18 -0.45 -35.82
N THR A 4 -65.90 -0.04 -35.89
CA THR A 4 -65.50 1.07 -36.78
C THR A 4 -63.99 1.07 -37.06
N ARG A 5 -63.62 1.36 -38.33
CA ARG A 5 -62.30 1.86 -38.75
C ARG A 5 -62.53 3.30 -39.24
N PRO A 6 -61.55 4.22 -39.13
CA PRO A 6 -60.91 4.68 -40.36
C PRO A 6 -59.39 4.93 -40.25
N THR A 7 -58.70 4.63 -41.34
CA THR A 7 -57.34 5.05 -41.77
C THR A 7 -57.32 6.55 -42.18
N PRO A 8 -56.29 7.09 -42.86
CA PRO A 8 -54.85 7.27 -42.56
C PRO A 8 -54.42 8.77 -42.65
N LYS A 9 -53.16 9.12 -42.39
CA LYS A 9 -52.52 10.29 -43.02
C LYS A 9 -51.15 9.92 -43.57
N SER A 10 -51.13 9.68 -44.88
CA SER A 10 -49.96 9.84 -45.74
C SER A 10 -49.76 11.35 -46.02
N THR A 11 -48.64 11.69 -46.66
CA THR A 11 -48.21 13.00 -47.23
C THR A 11 -47.08 13.62 -46.39
N SER A 12 -45.82 13.29 -46.70
CA SER A 12 -45.00 13.92 -47.75
C SER A 12 -44.38 15.23 -47.24
N ASP A 13 -43.10 15.19 -46.89
CA ASP A 13 -42.20 16.23 -47.36
C ASP A 13 -40.75 15.74 -47.34
N ALA A 14 -40.42 14.95 -48.35
CA ALA A 14 -39.08 14.92 -48.90
C ALA A 14 -38.90 16.19 -49.74
N THR A 15 -38.60 17.32 -49.09
CA THR A 15 -38.04 18.48 -49.77
C THR A 15 -36.56 18.58 -49.44
N VAL A 16 -35.78 18.15 -50.40
CA VAL A 16 -34.34 18.26 -50.47
C VAL A 16 -33.96 19.73 -50.75
N ARG A 17 -32.81 20.15 -50.21
CA ARG A 17 -31.78 21.11 -50.74
C ARG A 17 -31.55 22.46 -50.02
N PRO A 18 -30.34 23.06 -50.17
CA PRO A 18 -29.34 23.12 -49.09
C PRO A 18 -28.77 24.54 -48.86
N ALA A 19 -27.75 24.63 -48.00
CA ALA A 19 -26.76 25.71 -47.94
C ALA A 19 -27.24 27.11 -47.47
N ALA A 20 -27.07 27.39 -46.19
CA ALA A 20 -26.25 28.51 -45.71
C ALA A 20 -26.33 28.57 -44.17
N THR A 21 -25.37 28.02 -43.43
CA THR A 21 -24.19 28.73 -42.89
C THR A 21 -24.53 29.79 -41.84
N ARG A 22 -23.79 29.73 -40.72
CA ARG A 22 -23.25 30.90 -39.99
C ARG A 22 -24.01 31.40 -38.76
N ALA A 23 -24.07 30.58 -37.72
CA ALA A 23 -24.00 31.11 -36.36
C ALA A 23 -23.22 30.14 -35.47
N GLU A 24 -21.90 30.38 -35.44
CA GLU A 24 -21.03 30.11 -34.30
C GLU A 24 -21.00 28.69 -33.72
N LYS A 25 -20.80 27.69 -34.59
CA LYS A 25 -19.84 26.64 -34.23
C LYS A 25 -18.50 27.35 -34.07
N LYS A 26 -18.24 27.99 -32.92
CA LYS A 26 -16.93 28.58 -32.59
C LYS A 26 -15.98 27.42 -32.55
N ARG A 27 -15.30 27.27 -33.68
CA ARG A 27 -14.47 26.14 -34.01
C ARG A 27 -13.46 26.01 -32.87
N THR A 28 -13.49 24.84 -32.25
CA THR A 28 -12.33 24.10 -31.74
C THR A 28 -11.18 24.17 -32.74
N GLY A 29 -10.60 25.35 -32.94
CA GLY A 29 -9.66 25.65 -34.03
C GLY A 29 -8.32 26.16 -33.53
N ASP A 30 -8.31 26.99 -32.47
CA ASP A 30 -7.07 27.60 -32.00
C ASP A 30 -6.86 27.35 -30.51
N LYS A 31 -6.87 26.07 -30.09
CA LYS A 31 -6.11 25.75 -28.87
C LYS A 31 -4.66 26.03 -29.21
N SER A 32 -4.13 27.13 -28.68
CA SER A 32 -2.72 27.48 -28.81
C SER A 32 -1.87 26.25 -28.50
N VAL A 33 -0.81 26.02 -29.27
CA VAL A 33 0.10 24.86 -29.08
C VAL A 33 0.54 24.77 -27.61
N ALA A 34 0.71 25.90 -26.94
CA ALA A 34 1.00 25.97 -25.50
C ALA A 34 -0.09 25.33 -24.63
N THR A 35 -1.37 25.54 -24.96
CA THR A 35 -2.52 24.95 -24.27
C THR A 35 -2.58 23.43 -24.47
N VAL A 36 -2.26 22.95 -25.67
CA VAL A 36 -2.20 21.50 -25.94
C VAL A 36 -1.07 20.85 -25.15
N VAL A 37 0.10 21.49 -25.10
CA VAL A 37 1.24 21.01 -24.30
C VAL A 37 0.88 20.99 -22.80
N SER A 38 0.20 22.01 -22.28
CA SER A 38 -0.21 22.02 -20.87
C SER A 38 -1.28 20.96 -20.56
N GLU A 39 -2.22 20.70 -21.49
CA GLU A 39 -3.20 19.62 -21.36
C GLU A 39 -2.50 18.24 -21.31
N LEU A 40 -1.56 17.97 -22.22
CA LEU A 40 -0.81 16.71 -22.25
C LEU A 40 0.07 16.52 -21.02
N TRP A 41 0.70 17.60 -20.54
CA TRP A 41 1.50 17.59 -19.32
C TRP A 41 0.64 17.27 -18.09
N THR A 42 -0.55 17.89 -18.00
CA THR A 42 -1.50 17.63 -16.90
C THR A 42 -1.94 16.18 -16.89
N LEU A 43 -2.31 15.64 -18.06
CA LEU A 43 -2.68 14.22 -18.20
C LEU A 43 -1.55 13.27 -17.80
N THR A 44 -0.31 13.62 -18.14
CA THR A 44 0.88 12.82 -17.77
C THR A 44 1.08 12.79 -16.26
N ILE A 45 1.00 13.97 -15.61
CA ILE A 45 1.10 14.06 -14.15
C ILE A 45 -0.03 13.30 -13.48
N ASP A 46 -1.25 13.43 -13.97
CA ASP A 46 -2.40 12.78 -13.37
C ASP A 46 -2.35 11.24 -13.52
N TYR A 47 -1.85 10.73 -14.65
CA TYR A 47 -1.58 9.31 -14.81
C TYR A 47 -0.48 8.83 -13.86
N ALA A 48 0.64 9.55 -13.77
CA ALA A 48 1.72 9.21 -12.85
C ALA A 48 1.22 9.18 -11.39
N LYS A 49 0.35 10.13 -11.00
CA LYS A 49 -0.31 10.13 -9.68
C LYS A 49 -1.26 8.96 -9.48
N GLN A 50 -1.89 8.42 -10.53
CA GLN A 50 -2.75 7.24 -10.42
C GLN A 50 -1.91 5.97 -10.26
N GLU A 51 -0.91 5.80 -11.12
CA GLU A 51 -0.03 4.63 -11.11
C GLU A 51 0.79 4.53 -9.81
N ILE A 52 1.12 5.65 -9.15
CA ILE A 52 1.92 5.67 -7.92
C ILE A 52 1.09 5.47 -6.64
N LYS A 53 -0.22 5.71 -6.67
CA LYS A 53 -1.07 5.60 -5.46
C LYS A 53 -1.09 4.20 -4.87
N ASP A 54 -1.26 3.19 -5.73
CA ASP A 54 -1.32 1.79 -5.34
C ASP A 54 0.01 1.30 -4.74
N PRO A 55 1.18 1.48 -5.39
CA PRO A 55 2.45 1.06 -4.81
C PRO A 55 2.82 1.84 -3.54
N LEU A 56 2.47 3.13 -3.44
CA LEU A 56 2.75 3.93 -2.25
C LEU A 56 1.94 3.44 -1.04
N THR A 57 0.67 3.10 -1.24
CA THR A 57 -0.19 2.58 -0.17
C THR A 57 0.29 1.21 0.31
N GLY A 58 0.72 0.35 -0.62
CA GLY A 58 1.33 -0.93 -0.30
C GLY A 58 2.60 -0.79 0.54
N LEU A 59 3.48 0.17 0.19
CA LEU A 59 4.70 0.45 0.94
C LEU A 59 4.40 0.97 2.35
N VAL A 60 3.43 1.87 2.51
CA VAL A 60 3.03 2.38 3.84
C VAL A 60 2.54 1.24 4.72
N SER A 61 1.66 0.38 4.20
CA SER A 61 1.18 -0.79 4.95
C SER A 61 2.33 -1.72 5.35
N TYR A 62 3.24 -2.02 4.41
CA TYR A 62 4.41 -2.85 4.68
C TYR A 62 5.30 -2.27 5.79
N VAL A 63 5.56 -0.96 5.76
CA VAL A 63 6.37 -0.28 6.79
C VAL A 63 5.66 -0.30 8.15
N VAL A 64 4.35 -0.04 8.19
CA VAL A 64 3.56 -0.10 9.44
C VAL A 64 3.61 -1.49 10.05
N TRP A 65 3.39 -2.53 9.26
CA TRP A 65 3.49 -3.92 9.73
C TRP A 65 4.91 -4.29 10.15
N GLY A 66 5.92 -3.79 9.43
CA GLY A 66 7.33 -3.94 9.80
C GLY A 66 7.63 -3.33 11.17
N ILE A 67 7.21 -2.09 11.41
CA ILE A 67 7.40 -1.40 12.69
C ILE A 67 6.64 -2.10 13.81
N ALA A 68 5.38 -2.48 13.58
CA ALA A 68 4.58 -3.20 14.57
C ALA A 68 5.26 -4.51 14.99
N THR A 69 5.80 -5.25 14.02
CA THR A 69 6.55 -6.49 14.27
C THR A 69 7.84 -6.21 15.03
N MET A 70 8.60 -5.19 14.65
CA MET A 70 9.83 -4.81 15.36
C MET A 70 9.57 -4.46 16.82
N VAL A 71 8.52 -3.68 17.09
CA VAL A 71 8.13 -3.31 18.46
C VAL A 71 7.72 -4.55 19.24
N LEU A 72 6.84 -5.39 18.67
CA LEU A 72 6.36 -6.59 19.35
C LEU A 72 7.48 -7.58 19.66
N VAL A 73 8.35 -7.86 18.69
CA VAL A 73 9.50 -8.76 18.86
C VAL A 73 10.53 -8.16 19.81
N GLY A 74 10.79 -6.86 19.74
CA GLY A 74 11.72 -6.18 20.65
C GLY A 74 11.26 -6.25 22.10
N ILE A 75 10.00 -5.89 22.38
CA ILE A 75 9.41 -5.97 23.72
C ILE A 75 9.39 -7.42 24.20
N GLY A 76 8.93 -8.36 23.37
CA GLY A 76 8.90 -9.78 23.71
C GLY A 76 10.28 -10.33 24.07
N SER A 77 11.32 -9.93 23.32
CA SER A 77 12.71 -10.34 23.58
C SER A 77 13.22 -9.82 24.91
N ILE A 78 12.92 -8.56 25.28
CA ILE A 78 13.29 -7.98 26.57
C ILE A 78 12.58 -8.72 27.71
N LEU A 79 11.27 -8.93 27.59
CA LEU A 79 10.49 -9.64 28.61
C LEU A 79 10.99 -11.08 28.79
N LEU A 80 11.34 -11.77 27.70
CA LEU A 80 11.89 -13.11 27.75
C LEU A 80 13.27 -13.13 28.41
N ALA A 81 14.14 -12.17 28.11
CA ALA A 81 15.44 -12.04 28.77
C ALA A 81 15.31 -11.79 30.28
N ILE A 82 14.43 -10.87 30.69
CA ILE A 82 14.16 -10.60 32.11
C ILE A 82 13.55 -11.85 32.79
N GLY A 83 12.59 -12.51 32.14
CA GLY A 83 11.97 -13.73 32.64
C GLY A 83 12.97 -14.86 32.83
N ALA A 84 13.86 -15.07 31.86
CA ALA A 84 14.93 -16.06 31.93
C ALA A 84 15.94 -15.74 33.04
N LEU A 85 16.35 -14.47 33.14
CA LEU A 85 17.24 -14.01 34.21
C LEU A 85 16.60 -14.25 35.59
N ARG A 86 15.32 -13.90 35.73
CA ARG A 86 14.57 -14.08 36.97
C ARG A 86 14.39 -15.56 37.30
N ALA A 87 14.14 -16.41 36.32
CA ALA A 87 14.09 -17.86 36.52
C ALA A 87 15.44 -18.40 37.01
N LEU A 88 16.53 -17.98 36.38
CA LEU A 88 17.88 -18.40 36.76
C LEU A 88 18.25 -17.90 38.16
N GLN A 89 17.91 -16.68 38.52
CA GLN A 89 18.18 -16.16 39.86
C GLN A 89 17.27 -16.80 40.93
N THR A 90 15.99 -17.06 40.60
CA THR A 90 15.02 -17.62 41.57
C THR A 90 15.26 -19.10 41.82
N GLN A 91 15.52 -19.89 40.77
CA GLN A 91 15.66 -21.34 40.89
C GLN A 91 17.04 -21.75 41.44
N THR A 92 18.08 -20.97 41.15
CA THR A 92 19.45 -21.30 41.58
C THR A 92 19.83 -20.63 42.91
N GLY A 93 18.99 -19.75 43.45
CA GLY A 93 19.07 -19.20 44.82
C GLY A 93 20.43 -18.56 45.14
N SER A 94 21.23 -19.24 45.98
CA SER A 94 22.55 -18.76 46.42
C SER A 94 23.72 -19.15 45.51
N THR A 95 23.49 -20.00 44.50
CA THR A 95 24.54 -20.55 43.63
C THR A 95 25.33 -19.47 42.88
N PHE A 96 24.66 -18.38 42.52
CA PHE A 96 25.25 -17.25 41.78
C PHE A 96 25.46 -16.01 42.68
N THR A 97 25.93 -16.21 43.91
CA THR A 97 26.25 -15.11 44.84
C THR A 97 27.74 -14.83 44.91
N GLY A 98 28.13 -13.67 45.47
CA GLY A 98 29.54 -13.27 45.60
C GLY A 98 30.20 -13.00 44.24
N SER A 99 31.34 -13.64 43.99
CA SER A 99 32.14 -13.49 42.77
C SER A 99 31.46 -14.00 41.49
N LEU A 100 30.41 -14.83 41.63
CA LEU A 100 29.64 -15.39 40.50
C LEU A 100 28.37 -14.60 40.18
N SER A 101 28.14 -13.46 40.82
CA SER A 101 26.94 -12.62 40.60
C SER A 101 26.77 -12.15 39.16
N TRP A 102 27.84 -12.06 38.37
CA TRP A 102 27.78 -11.70 36.96
C TRP A 102 27.29 -12.85 36.04
N ALA A 103 27.42 -14.11 36.49
CA ALA A 103 27.18 -15.28 35.64
C ALA A 103 25.75 -15.37 35.09
N PRO A 104 24.67 -15.09 35.86
CA PRO A 104 23.31 -15.10 35.33
C PRO A 104 23.11 -14.14 34.16
N TYR A 105 23.70 -12.95 34.24
CA TYR A 105 23.64 -11.94 33.18
C TYR A 105 24.41 -12.40 31.94
N GLY A 106 25.58 -13.00 32.12
CA GLY A 106 26.38 -13.57 31.03
C GLY A 106 25.67 -14.71 30.31
N ILE A 107 25.02 -15.62 31.04
CA ILE A 107 24.27 -16.75 30.48
C ILE A 107 23.08 -16.25 29.65
N VAL A 108 22.28 -15.33 30.20
CA VAL A 108 21.12 -14.79 29.49
C VAL A 108 21.54 -14.01 28.25
N LEU A 109 22.61 -13.20 28.35
CA LEU A 109 23.15 -12.47 27.21
C LEU A 109 23.63 -13.43 26.11
N PHE A 110 24.40 -14.46 26.47
CA PHE A 110 24.85 -15.47 25.51
C PHE A 110 23.67 -16.20 24.86
N GLY A 111 22.67 -16.61 25.66
CA GLY A 111 21.45 -17.22 25.15
C GLY A 111 20.71 -16.32 24.16
N ALA A 112 20.57 -15.02 24.46
CA ALA A 112 19.95 -14.05 23.56
C ALA A 112 20.71 -13.91 22.23
N VAL A 113 22.04 -13.84 22.28
CA VAL A 113 22.89 -13.78 21.07
C VAL A 113 22.74 -15.04 20.23
N VAL A 114 22.73 -16.22 20.86
CA VAL A 114 22.54 -17.49 20.14
C VAL A 114 21.18 -17.56 19.47
N VAL A 115 20.10 -17.17 20.17
CA VAL A 115 18.75 -17.17 19.61
C VAL A 115 18.64 -16.19 18.44
N LEU A 116 19.08 -14.93 18.61
CA LEU A 116 19.03 -13.93 17.54
C LEU A 116 19.90 -14.33 16.35
N GLY A 117 21.10 -14.86 16.60
CA GLY A 117 22.02 -15.34 15.57
C GLY A 117 21.47 -16.54 14.80
N SER A 118 20.83 -17.48 15.48
CA SER A 118 20.24 -18.66 14.83
C SER A 118 19.00 -18.32 14.00
N VAL A 119 18.15 -17.40 14.46
CA VAL A 119 17.05 -16.84 13.65
C VAL A 119 17.61 -16.15 12.40
N GLY A 120 18.61 -15.29 12.55
CA GLY A 120 19.27 -14.63 11.42
C GLY A 120 19.88 -15.63 10.43
N ALA A 121 20.58 -16.64 10.92
CA ALA A 121 21.17 -17.69 10.10
C ALA A 121 20.09 -18.51 9.36
N LEU A 122 18.97 -18.84 10.00
CA LEU A 122 17.87 -19.55 9.37
C LEU A 122 17.26 -18.75 8.22
N ILE A 123 17.03 -17.45 8.42
CA ILE A 123 16.53 -16.53 7.39
C ILE A 123 17.49 -16.48 6.19
N MET A 124 18.80 -16.48 6.43
CA MET A 124 19.81 -16.48 5.37
C MET A 124 19.88 -17.83 4.63
N ARG A 125 19.62 -18.95 5.31
CA ARG A 125 19.69 -20.30 4.72
C ARG A 125 18.54 -20.58 3.74
N GLY A 126 17.36 -20.04 3.96
CA GLY A 126 16.20 -20.20 3.07
C GLY A 126 16.27 -19.41 1.75
N LYS A 127 17.34 -18.63 1.53
CA LYS A 127 17.57 -17.84 0.30
C LYS A 127 18.44 -18.54 -0.75
N LYS A 128 18.77 -19.82 -0.58
CA LYS A 128 19.44 -20.66 -1.59
C LYS A 128 18.43 -21.51 -2.32
#